data_AF-A0A2G9YGD0-F1
#
_entry.id   AF-A0A2G9YGD0-F1
#
_cell.length_a   1.000
_cell.length_b   1.000
_cell.length_c   1.000
_cell.angle_alpha   90.00
_cell.angle_beta   90.00
_cell.angle_gamma   90.00
#
_symmetry.space_group_name_H-M   'P 1'
#
loop_
_entity.id
_entity.type
_entity.pdbx_description
1 polymer ?
#
loop_
_entity_poly.entity_id
_entity_poly.type
_entity_poly.pdbx_seq_one_letter_code
_entity_poly.pdbx_strand_id
1 'polypeptide(L)'
;MFEYLVFVGVVIGFTFGYLPYIKDILRGKTKPNMVTWLMWSIAPLIGSIAAVVDGVGWAVLPTLFNGFLPLIVFVISFVNKNSYWKLEKFDYLCGFFSAMALIFWAITKEPVIAIIFAIISDAFAAMPTLIKSWKYPETETMILYMVSIFVNATSFAAIKVWNFSSIGFPMYLTIINILLVSAIFRGRFIKNKE
;
A
#
# COMPACT_ATOMS: atom_id res chain seq x y z
N MET A 1 -9.75 1.74 -24.19
CA MET A 1 -9.49 0.28 -24.16
C MET A 1 -8.51 -0.09 -23.06
N PHE A 2 -7.42 0.66 -22.86
CA PHE A 2 -6.43 0.40 -21.78
C PHE A 2 -6.97 0.56 -20.35
N GLU A 3 -8.09 1.28 -20.16
CA GLU A 3 -8.73 1.45 -18.85
C GLU A 3 -9.06 0.15 -18.13
N TYR A 4 -9.35 -0.94 -18.85
CA TYR A 4 -9.70 -2.22 -18.23
C TYR A 4 -8.48 -3.03 -17.77
N LEU A 5 -7.25 -2.59 -18.08
CA LEU A 5 -6.04 -3.26 -17.60
C LEU A 5 -5.92 -3.23 -16.07
N VAL A 6 -6.56 -2.28 -15.39
CA VAL A 6 -6.59 -2.22 -13.93
C VAL A 6 -7.23 -3.46 -13.32
N PHE A 7 -8.24 -4.05 -13.97
CA PHE A 7 -8.86 -5.28 -13.49
C PHE A 7 -7.91 -6.48 -13.60
N VAL A 8 -7.15 -6.55 -14.71
CA VAL A 8 -6.11 -7.56 -14.90
C VAL A 8 -5.02 -7.39 -13.83
N GLY A 9 -4.58 -6.16 -13.60
CA GLY A 9 -3.64 -5.81 -12.53
C GLY A 9 -4.12 -6.30 -11.17
N VAL A 10 -5.34 -5.92 -10.77
CA VAL A 10 -5.97 -6.32 -9.50
C VAL A 10 -6.07 -7.84 -9.36
N VAL A 11 -6.49 -8.56 -10.40
CA VAL A 11 -6.60 -10.03 -10.37
C VAL A 11 -5.23 -10.68 -10.18
N ILE A 12 -4.21 -10.20 -10.87
CA ILE A 12 -2.83 -10.67 -10.72
C ILE A 12 -2.31 -10.36 -9.31
N GLY A 13 -2.51 -9.12 -8.84
CA GLY A 13 -2.15 -8.66 -7.50
C GLY A 13 -2.77 -9.50 -6.40
N PHE A 14 -4.05 -9.82 -6.54
CA PHE A 14 -4.77 -10.65 -5.58
C PHE A 14 -4.25 -12.08 -5.59
N THR A 15 -4.13 -12.68 -6.78
CA THR A 15 -3.81 -14.10 -6.95
C THR A 15 -2.38 -14.43 -6.52
N PHE A 16 -1.42 -13.61 -6.93
CA PHE A 16 0.01 -13.86 -6.68
C PHE A 16 0.57 -13.12 -5.48
N GLY A 17 -0.08 -12.04 -5.04
CA GLY A 17 0.34 -11.26 -3.88
C GLY A 17 -0.38 -11.70 -2.60
N TYR A 18 -1.66 -11.37 -2.50
CA TYR A 18 -2.40 -11.45 -1.24
C TYR A 18 -2.98 -12.83 -0.92
N LEU A 19 -3.41 -13.60 -1.92
CA LEU A 19 -4.04 -14.90 -1.71
C LEU A 19 -3.12 -15.89 -0.98
N PRO A 20 -1.82 -16.02 -1.31
CA PRO A 20 -0.89 -16.84 -0.52
C PRO A 20 -0.77 -16.35 0.93
N TYR A 21 -0.67 -15.04 1.13
CA TYR A 21 -0.53 -14.43 2.46
C TYR A 21 -1.76 -14.69 3.34
N ILE A 22 -2.97 -14.51 2.79
CA ILE A 22 -4.23 -14.81 3.48
C ILE A 22 -4.32 -16.29 3.86
N LYS A 23 -3.94 -17.21 2.95
CA LYS A 23 -3.90 -18.65 3.24
C LYS A 23 -2.96 -18.97 4.40
N ASP A 24 -1.83 -18.29 4.50
CA ASP A 24 -0.85 -18.51 5.58
C ASP A 24 -1.31 -17.93 6.93
N ILE A 25 -2.07 -16.82 6.93
CA ILE A 25 -2.74 -16.31 8.13
C ILE A 25 -3.78 -17.32 8.64
N LEU A 26 -4.65 -17.81 7.75
CA LEU A 26 -5.70 -18.77 8.13
C LEU A 26 -5.12 -20.10 8.63
N ARG A 27 -3.93 -20.47 8.15
CA ARG A 27 -3.16 -21.64 8.64
C ARG A 27 -2.34 -21.37 9.90
N GLY A 28 -2.35 -20.14 10.42
CA GLY A 28 -1.58 -19.74 11.61
C GLY A 28 -0.06 -19.69 11.42
N LYS A 29 0.43 -19.79 10.17
CA LYS A 29 1.87 -19.74 9.85
C LYS A 29 2.43 -18.33 9.99
N THR A 30 1.63 -17.35 9.58
CA THR A 30 1.97 -15.92 9.67
C THR A 30 1.33 -15.31 10.91
N LYS A 31 2.06 -14.42 11.59
CA LYS A 31 1.60 -13.70 12.79
C LYS A 31 1.55 -12.20 12.47
N PRO A 32 0.49 -11.70 11.82
CA PRO A 32 0.42 -10.31 11.40
C PRO A 32 0.28 -9.36 12.60
N ASN A 33 0.95 -8.21 12.54
CA ASN A 33 0.62 -7.09 13.43
C ASN A 33 -0.61 -6.38 12.89
N MET A 34 -1.73 -6.48 13.59
CA MET A 34 -3.00 -5.92 13.15
C MET A 34 -2.94 -4.40 12.94
N VAL A 35 -2.20 -3.68 13.80
CA VAL A 35 -2.06 -2.22 13.69
C VAL A 35 -1.45 -1.82 12.37
N THR A 36 -0.35 -2.48 11.98
CA THR A 36 0.36 -2.15 10.76
C THR A 36 -0.54 -2.35 9.55
N TRP A 37 -1.27 -3.47 9.47
CA TRP A 37 -2.20 -3.72 8.36
C TRP A 37 -3.35 -2.70 8.30
N LEU A 38 -3.85 -2.27 9.44
CA LEU A 38 -4.83 -1.18 9.52
C LEU A 38 -4.22 0.14 9.01
N MET A 39 -3.01 0.50 9.44
CA MET A 39 -2.34 1.73 9.01
C MET A 39 -2.05 1.74 7.50
N TRP A 40 -1.61 0.61 6.94
CA TRP A 40 -1.43 0.43 5.49
C TRP A 40 -2.74 0.43 4.70
N SER A 41 -3.89 0.26 5.36
CA SER A 41 -5.20 0.35 4.70
C SER A 41 -5.72 1.78 4.61
N ILE A 42 -5.54 2.57 5.68
CA ILE A 42 -6.24 3.85 5.85
C ILE A 42 -5.81 4.86 4.79
N ALA A 43 -4.50 5.05 4.62
CA ALA A 43 -3.99 6.09 3.73
C ALA A 43 -4.36 5.86 2.25
N PRO A 44 -4.16 4.67 1.66
CA PRO A 44 -4.59 4.43 0.27
C PRO A 44 -6.11 4.49 0.10
N LEU A 45 -6.90 4.10 1.12
CA LEU A 45 -8.36 4.28 1.08
C LEU A 45 -8.75 5.76 1.06
N ILE A 46 -8.17 6.60 1.92
CA ILE A 46 -8.40 8.06 1.90
C ILE A 46 -8.02 8.63 0.54
N GLY A 47 -6.82 8.33 0.04
CA GLY A 47 -6.33 8.83 -1.24
C GLY A 47 -7.21 8.40 -2.42
N SER A 48 -7.68 7.16 -2.41
CA SER A 48 -8.59 6.64 -3.44
C SER A 48 -9.94 7.34 -3.42
N ILE A 49 -10.54 7.52 -2.24
CA ILE A 49 -11.83 8.19 -2.11
C ILE A 49 -11.70 9.66 -2.55
N ALA A 50 -10.63 10.35 -2.14
CA ALA A 50 -10.37 11.72 -2.56
C ALA A 50 -10.20 11.83 -4.09
N ALA A 51 -9.45 10.91 -4.70
CA ALA A 51 -9.29 10.88 -6.15
C ALA A 51 -10.62 10.61 -6.89
N VAL A 52 -11.49 9.72 -6.36
CA VAL A 52 -12.84 9.51 -6.92
C VAL A 52 -13.70 10.77 -6.81
N VAL A 53 -13.64 11.46 -5.68
CA VAL A 53 -14.36 12.74 -5.49
C VAL A 53 -13.86 13.81 -6.47
N ASP A 54 -12.57 13.79 -6.81
CA ASP A 54 -11.98 14.66 -7.83
C ASP A 54 -12.24 14.19 -9.28
N GLY A 55 -13.09 13.18 -9.48
CA GLY A 55 -13.51 12.70 -10.79
C GLY A 55 -12.55 11.71 -11.46
N VAL A 56 -11.58 11.16 -10.73
CA VAL A 56 -10.72 10.08 -11.25
C VAL A 56 -11.55 8.80 -11.41
N GLY A 57 -11.61 8.29 -12.64
CA GLY A 57 -12.33 7.06 -12.98
C GLY A 57 -11.58 5.78 -12.57
N TRP A 58 -11.60 4.78 -13.46
CA TRP A 58 -11.02 3.45 -13.19
C TRP A 58 -9.53 3.42 -12.81
N ALA A 59 -8.78 4.48 -13.12
CA ALA A 59 -7.39 4.63 -12.70
C ALA A 59 -7.21 4.60 -11.16
N VAL A 60 -8.24 4.87 -10.36
CA VAL A 60 -8.14 4.74 -8.89
C VAL A 60 -7.99 3.28 -8.43
N LEU A 61 -8.49 2.32 -9.22
CA LEU A 61 -8.70 0.95 -8.76
C LEU A 61 -7.44 0.29 -8.16
N PRO A 62 -6.22 0.42 -8.73
CA PRO A 62 -5.00 -0.09 -8.13
C PRO A 62 -4.67 0.51 -6.76
N THR A 63 -4.90 1.82 -6.58
CA THR A 63 -4.70 2.48 -5.27
C THR A 63 -5.72 2.00 -4.25
N LEU A 64 -6.99 1.88 -4.68
CA LEU A 64 -8.06 1.36 -3.83
C LEU A 64 -7.76 -0.06 -3.40
N PHE A 65 -7.28 -0.89 -4.31
CA PHE A 65 -6.84 -2.25 -4.06
C PHE A 65 -5.71 -2.31 -3.01
N ASN A 66 -4.73 -1.41 -3.13
CA ASN A 66 -3.63 -1.30 -2.18
C ASN A 66 -4.06 -0.87 -0.77
N GLY A 67 -5.22 -0.25 -0.59
CA GLY A 67 -5.80 0.02 0.74
C GLY A 67 -6.79 -1.06 1.21
N PHE A 68 -7.60 -1.56 0.29
CA PHE A 68 -8.67 -2.51 0.59
C PHE A 68 -8.14 -3.89 0.97
N LEU A 69 -7.07 -4.37 0.34
CA LEU A 69 -6.53 -5.68 0.70
C LEU A 69 -5.81 -5.70 2.05
N PRO A 70 -5.02 -4.69 2.44
CA PRO A 70 -4.57 -4.56 3.83
C PRO A 70 -5.72 -4.54 4.84
N LEU A 71 -6.85 -3.91 4.50
CA LEU A 71 -8.05 -3.93 5.34
C LEU A 71 -8.61 -5.35 5.48
N ILE A 72 -8.69 -6.11 4.39
CA ILE A 72 -9.09 -7.54 4.43
C ILE A 72 -8.14 -8.34 5.31
N VAL A 73 -6.82 -8.14 5.15
CA VAL A 73 -5.82 -8.81 5.98
C VAL A 73 -6.01 -8.46 7.46
N PHE A 74 -6.24 -7.20 7.78
CA PHE A 74 -6.55 -6.76 9.14
C PHE A 74 -7.79 -7.48 9.70
N VAL A 75 -8.89 -7.53 8.94
CA VAL A 75 -10.13 -8.23 9.36
C VAL A 75 -9.91 -9.74 9.54
N ILE A 76 -9.23 -10.40 8.61
CA ILE A 76 -8.94 -11.84 8.68
C ILE A 76 -7.98 -12.16 9.84
N SER A 77 -7.11 -11.22 10.21
CA SER A 77 -6.15 -11.40 11.30
C SER A 77 -6.84 -11.66 12.65
N PHE A 78 -8.08 -11.20 12.86
CA PHE A 78 -8.86 -11.51 14.06
C PHE A 78 -9.22 -13.00 14.20
N VAL A 79 -9.29 -13.75 13.09
CA VAL A 79 -9.55 -15.19 13.10
C VAL A 79 -8.31 -15.99 13.52
N ASN A 80 -7.12 -15.42 13.31
CA ASN A 80 -5.86 -16.06 13.66
C ASN A 80 -5.45 -15.70 15.10
N LYS A 81 -5.48 -16.70 16.00
CA LYS A 81 -5.10 -16.56 17.41
C LYS A 81 -3.66 -16.09 17.64
N ASN A 82 -2.78 -16.23 16.64
CA ASN A 82 -1.38 -15.81 16.73
C ASN A 82 -1.16 -14.35 16.27
N SER A 83 -2.18 -13.68 15.75
CA SER A 83 -2.10 -12.26 15.42
C SER A 83 -1.96 -11.43 16.70
N TYR A 84 -1.22 -10.33 16.62
CA TYR A 84 -1.00 -9.46 17.77
C TYR A 84 -1.28 -8.01 17.45
N TRP A 85 -1.48 -7.22 18.50
CA TRP A 85 -1.75 -5.79 18.41
C TRP A 85 -0.59 -5.06 19.08
N LYS A 86 0.22 -4.35 18.30
CA LYS A 86 1.32 -3.56 18.84
C LYS A 86 1.46 -2.26 18.06
N LEU A 87 1.34 -1.14 18.78
CA LEU A 87 1.61 0.19 18.24
C LEU A 87 3.12 0.43 18.22
N GLU A 88 3.65 0.72 17.04
CA GLU A 88 5.01 1.15 16.82
C GLU A 88 5.06 2.67 16.62
N LYS A 89 6.25 3.28 16.78
CA LYS A 89 6.43 4.74 16.68
C LYS A 89 5.90 5.34 15.37
N PHE A 90 6.11 4.62 14.26
CA PHE A 90 5.66 5.06 12.94
C PHE A 90 4.14 4.94 12.74
N ASP A 91 3.46 4.07 13.49
CA ASP A 91 1.99 3.96 13.43
C ASP A 91 1.32 5.23 13.95
N TYR A 92 1.89 5.87 14.97
CA TYR A 92 1.40 7.17 15.47
C TYR A 92 1.53 8.28 14.43
N LEU A 93 2.63 8.31 13.68
CA LEU A 93 2.82 9.27 12.60
C LEU A 93 1.84 9.01 11.47
N CYS A 94 1.64 7.74 11.08
CA CYS A 94 0.62 7.38 10.10
C CYS A 94 -0.78 7.83 10.55
N GLY A 95 -1.20 7.47 11.76
CA GLY A 95 -2.49 7.89 12.31
C GLY A 95 -2.65 9.41 12.34
N PHE A 96 -1.60 10.15 12.73
CA PHE A 96 -1.61 11.61 12.76
C PHE A 96 -1.80 12.23 11.37
N PHE A 97 -1.01 11.82 10.37
CA PHE A 97 -1.12 12.37 9.02
C PHE A 97 -2.40 11.93 8.30
N SER A 98 -2.91 10.72 8.57
CA SER A 98 -4.24 10.28 8.10
C SER A 98 -5.36 11.14 8.70
N ALA A 99 -5.29 11.47 9.99
CA ALA A 99 -6.25 12.37 10.62
C ALA A 99 -6.18 13.78 10.02
N MET A 100 -4.97 14.31 9.80
CA MET A 100 -4.78 15.60 9.12
C MET A 100 -5.36 15.60 7.70
N ALA A 101 -5.18 14.51 6.95
CA ALA A 101 -5.77 14.37 5.62
C ALA A 101 -7.28 14.59 5.65
N LEU A 102 -7.98 13.93 6.58
CA LEU A 102 -9.43 14.04 6.73
C LEU A 102 -9.85 15.42 7.24
N ILE A 103 -9.18 15.96 8.25
CA ILE A 103 -9.53 17.27 8.85
C ILE A 103 -9.35 18.38 7.83
N PHE A 104 -8.19 18.46 7.18
CA PHE A 104 -7.92 19.52 6.23
C PHE A 104 -8.78 19.39 4.99
N TRP A 105 -9.00 18.18 4.48
CA TRP A 105 -9.93 17.99 3.37
C TRP A 105 -11.37 18.42 3.75
N ALA A 106 -11.81 18.13 4.97
CA ALA A 106 -13.13 18.55 5.43
C ALA A 106 -13.28 20.08 5.50
N ILE A 107 -12.19 20.81 5.79
CA ILE A 107 -12.18 22.28 5.86
C ILE A 107 -12.04 22.90 4.47
N THR A 108 -11.07 22.44 3.67
CA THR A 108 -10.72 23.05 2.38
C THR A 108 -11.65 22.61 1.26
N LYS A 109 -12.32 21.46 1.42
CA LYS A 109 -13.08 20.75 0.38
C LYS A 109 -12.26 20.40 -0.87
N GLU A 110 -10.93 20.45 -0.74
CA GLU A 110 -10.00 20.25 -1.84
C GLU A 110 -9.41 18.82 -1.74
N PRO A 111 -9.66 17.92 -2.72
CA PRO A 111 -9.23 16.53 -2.66
C PRO A 111 -7.71 16.31 -2.76
N VAL A 112 -6.99 17.14 -3.50
CA VAL A 112 -5.52 17.07 -3.61
C VAL A 112 -4.86 17.18 -2.23
N ILE A 113 -5.37 18.02 -1.34
CA ILE A 113 -4.88 18.12 0.04
C ILE A 113 -5.02 16.77 0.76
N ALA A 114 -6.17 16.10 0.64
CA ALA A 114 -6.36 14.78 1.24
C ALA A 114 -5.34 13.76 0.70
N ILE A 115 -5.10 13.78 -0.61
CA ILE A 115 -4.16 12.87 -1.28
C ILE A 115 -2.72 13.12 -0.81
N ILE A 116 -2.28 14.38 -0.68
CA ILE A 116 -0.94 14.72 -0.20
C ILE A 116 -0.71 14.19 1.21
N PHE A 117 -1.63 14.48 2.14
CA PHE A 117 -1.50 14.04 3.52
C PHE A 117 -1.61 12.51 3.65
N ALA A 118 -2.44 11.87 2.83
CA ALA A 118 -2.52 10.43 2.77
C ALA A 118 -1.21 9.80 2.25
N ILE A 119 -0.57 10.37 1.23
CA ILE A 119 0.74 9.92 0.75
C ILE A 119 1.80 10.02 1.86
N ILE A 120 1.84 11.14 2.59
CA ILE A 120 2.79 11.32 3.71
C ILE A 120 2.53 10.28 4.80
N SER A 121 1.25 10.04 5.12
CA SER A 121 0.84 9.02 6.09
C SER A 121 1.30 7.63 5.68
N ASP A 122 1.07 7.23 4.43
CA ASP A 122 1.48 5.93 3.91
C ASP A 122 3.01 5.79 3.88
N ALA A 123 3.72 6.87 3.55
CA ALA A 123 5.19 6.87 3.56
C ALA A 123 5.73 6.54 4.96
N PHE A 124 5.13 7.10 6.02
CA PHE A 124 5.48 6.74 7.40
C PHE A 124 5.12 5.29 7.73
N ALA A 125 3.99 4.76 7.25
CA ALA A 125 3.64 3.35 7.39
C ALA A 125 4.63 2.42 6.67
N ALA A 126 5.23 2.87 5.57
CA ALA A 126 6.22 2.13 4.80
C ALA A 126 7.64 2.13 5.39
N MET A 127 7.98 3.14 6.22
CA MET A 127 9.32 3.30 6.78
C MET A 127 9.86 2.09 7.56
N PRO A 128 9.10 1.46 8.50
CA PRO A 128 9.56 0.26 9.20
C PRO A 128 9.94 -0.87 8.23
N THR A 129 9.12 -1.09 7.21
CA THR A 129 9.31 -2.12 6.19
C THR A 129 10.53 -1.84 5.32
N LEU A 130 10.79 -0.57 4.99
CA LEU A 130 11.97 -0.17 4.24
C LEU A 130 13.26 -0.38 5.05
N ILE A 131 13.25 0.01 6.33
CA ILE A 131 14.38 -0.21 7.25
C ILE A 131 14.63 -1.72 7.41
N LYS A 132 13.58 -2.51 7.59
CA LYS A 132 13.66 -3.97 7.72
C LYS A 132 14.15 -4.63 6.44
N SER A 133 13.63 -4.23 5.28
CA SER A 133 14.07 -4.69 3.95
C SER A 133 15.56 -4.45 3.73
N TRP A 134 16.08 -3.34 4.24
CA TRP A 134 17.50 -3.01 4.13
C TRP A 134 18.39 -3.81 5.09
N LYS A 135 17.96 -4.01 6.34
CA LYS A 135 18.75 -4.70 7.38
C LYS A 135 18.62 -6.22 7.34
N TYR A 136 17.45 -6.73 7.01
CA TYR A 136 17.06 -8.16 7.05
C TYR A 136 16.28 -8.57 5.79
N PRO A 137 16.89 -8.43 4.59
CA PRO A 137 16.23 -8.62 3.30
C PRO A 137 15.66 -10.04 3.07
N GLU A 138 16.18 -11.05 3.77
CA GLU A 138 15.68 -12.43 3.73
C GLU A 138 14.28 -12.58 4.33
N THR A 139 13.88 -11.66 5.20
CA THR A 139 12.58 -11.71 5.89
C THR A 139 11.43 -11.16 5.05
N GLU A 140 11.74 -10.53 3.92
CA GLU A 140 10.77 -9.87 3.04
C GLU A 140 10.60 -10.61 1.72
N THR A 141 9.36 -10.67 1.25
CA THR A 141 8.98 -11.39 0.03
C THR A 141 8.97 -10.45 -1.17
N MET A 142 10.12 -10.32 -1.84
CA MET A 142 10.36 -9.37 -2.96
C MET A 142 9.26 -9.39 -4.04
N ILE A 143 8.70 -10.56 -4.36
CA ILE A 143 7.68 -10.71 -5.40
C ILE A 143 6.41 -9.88 -5.11
N LEU A 144 6.07 -9.65 -3.83
CA LEU A 144 4.91 -8.82 -3.44
C LEU A 144 5.05 -7.38 -3.95
N TYR A 145 6.25 -6.81 -3.82
CA TYR A 145 6.53 -5.45 -4.23
C TYR A 145 6.66 -5.34 -5.76
N MET A 146 7.23 -6.34 -6.42
CA MET A 146 7.27 -6.39 -7.89
C MET A 146 5.87 -6.46 -8.50
N VAL A 147 5.00 -7.33 -7.95
CA VAL A 147 3.60 -7.43 -8.36
C VAL A 147 2.88 -6.10 -8.11
N SER A 148 3.15 -5.44 -6.99
CA SER A 148 2.58 -4.11 -6.69
C SER A 148 3.02 -3.04 -7.69
N ILE A 149 4.28 -3.04 -8.14
CA ILE A 149 4.76 -2.15 -9.22
C ILE A 149 3.96 -2.39 -10.50
N PHE A 150 3.77 -3.65 -10.89
CA PHE A 150 2.98 -4.00 -12.07
C PHE A 150 1.52 -3.55 -11.93
N VAL A 151 0.89 -3.79 -10.78
CA VAL A 151 -0.48 -3.35 -10.47
C VAL A 151 -0.59 -1.83 -10.61
N ASN A 152 0.33 -1.07 -10.04
CA ASN A 152 0.34 0.38 -10.15
C ASN A 152 0.63 0.85 -11.59
N ALA A 153 1.43 0.12 -12.36
CA ALA A 153 1.67 0.41 -13.78
C ALA A 153 0.36 0.42 -14.59
N THR A 154 -0.57 -0.48 -14.28
CA THR A 154 -1.90 -0.51 -14.91
C THR A 154 -2.74 0.73 -14.61
N SER A 155 -2.50 1.39 -13.47
CA SER A 155 -3.12 2.66 -13.10
C SER A 155 -2.83 3.73 -14.15
N PHE A 156 -1.56 3.91 -14.52
CA PHE A 156 -1.15 4.94 -15.48
C PHE A 156 -1.73 4.71 -16.87
N ALA A 157 -1.87 3.45 -17.28
CA ALA A 157 -2.51 3.10 -18.55
C ALA A 157 -4.02 3.43 -18.59
N ALA A 158 -4.66 3.56 -17.43
CA ALA A 158 -6.08 3.88 -17.29
C ALA A 158 -6.37 5.38 -17.05
N ILE A 159 -5.34 6.22 -16.90
CA ILE A 159 -5.51 7.66 -16.66
C ILE A 159 -6.03 8.35 -17.93
N LYS A 160 -7.19 9.01 -17.80
CA LYS A 160 -7.77 9.86 -18.86
C LYS A 160 -7.26 11.29 -18.82
N VAL A 161 -7.16 11.85 -17.62
CA VAL A 161 -6.73 13.22 -17.37
C VAL A 161 -5.53 13.18 -16.44
N TRP A 162 -4.40 13.69 -16.91
CA TRP A 162 -3.15 13.72 -16.17
C TRP A 162 -3.13 14.94 -15.27
N ASN A 163 -3.49 14.75 -14.01
CA ASN A 163 -3.46 15.76 -12.96
C ASN A 163 -2.94 15.11 -11.67
N PHE A 164 -2.76 15.90 -10.61
CA PHE A 164 -2.20 15.38 -9.37
C PHE A 164 -3.07 14.27 -8.75
N SER A 165 -4.39 14.41 -8.78
CA SER A 165 -5.30 13.43 -8.20
C SER A 165 -5.24 12.06 -8.89
N SER A 166 -5.00 12.03 -10.20
CA SER A 166 -4.89 10.78 -10.95
C SER A 166 -3.52 10.12 -10.86
N ILE A 167 -2.43 10.89 -10.72
CA ILE A 167 -1.06 10.35 -10.72
C ILE A 167 -0.43 10.24 -9.34
N GLY A 168 -0.80 11.08 -8.38
CA GLY A 168 -0.04 11.32 -7.15
C GLY A 168 0.17 10.07 -6.32
N PHE A 169 -0.93 9.42 -5.94
CA PHE A 169 -0.87 8.20 -5.11
C PHE A 169 -0.29 6.99 -5.87
N PRO A 170 -0.72 6.68 -7.12
CA PRO A 170 -0.10 5.62 -7.92
C PRO A 170 1.41 5.80 -8.14
N MET A 171 1.86 7.04 -8.37
CA MET A 171 3.29 7.38 -8.51
C MET A 171 4.03 7.13 -7.21
N TYR A 172 3.52 7.63 -6.09
CA TYR A 172 4.09 7.36 -4.78
C TYR A 172 4.20 5.86 -4.50
N LEU A 173 3.12 5.10 -4.71
CA LEU A 173 3.11 3.64 -4.50
C LEU A 173 4.12 2.93 -5.41
N THR A 174 4.29 3.38 -6.64
CA THR A 174 5.29 2.84 -7.56
C THR A 174 6.70 3.09 -7.03
N ILE A 175 7.00 4.33 -6.60
CA ILE A 175 8.31 4.72 -6.06
C ILE A 175 8.65 3.92 -4.80
N ILE A 176 7.74 3.85 -3.81
CA ILE A 176 8.03 3.16 -2.55
C ILE A 176 8.25 1.66 -2.77
N ASN A 177 7.50 1.03 -3.69
CA ASN A 177 7.71 -0.37 -4.03
C ASN A 177 9.04 -0.60 -4.77
N ILE A 178 9.46 0.31 -5.66
CA ILE A 178 10.79 0.25 -6.28
C ILE A 178 11.90 0.37 -5.23
N LEU A 179 11.75 1.27 -4.26
CA LEU A 179 12.70 1.41 -3.15
C LEU A 179 12.77 0.13 -2.30
N LEU A 180 11.64 -0.49 -2.00
CA LEU A 180 11.58 -1.77 -1.27
C LEU A 180 12.26 -2.90 -2.05
N VAL A 181 11.96 -3.07 -3.35
CA VAL A 181 12.64 -4.06 -4.20
C VAL A 181 14.15 -3.82 -4.22
N SER A 182 14.57 -2.57 -4.38
CA SER A 182 15.99 -2.19 -4.43
C SER A 182 16.71 -2.45 -3.11
N ALA A 183 16.07 -2.15 -1.97
CA ALA A 183 16.59 -2.43 -0.63
C ALA A 183 16.82 -3.93 -0.42
N ILE A 184 15.82 -4.76 -0.79
CA ILE A 184 15.92 -6.22 -0.66
C ILE A 184 16.99 -6.77 -1.60
N PHE A 185 17.03 -6.32 -2.86
CA PHE A 185 17.98 -6.80 -3.85
C PHE A 185 19.42 -6.51 -3.44
N ARG A 186 19.71 -5.27 -3.03
CA ARG A 186 21.01 -4.88 -2.49
C ARG A 186 21.41 -5.77 -1.32
N GLY A 187 20.52 -5.94 -0.34
CA GLY A 187 20.82 -6.70 0.87
C GLY A 187 21.14 -8.18 0.58
N ARG A 188 20.42 -8.81 -0.36
CA ARG A 188 20.70 -10.20 -0.78
C ARG A 188 22.02 -10.31 -1.56
N PHE A 189 22.32 -9.33 -2.41
CA PHE A 189 23.56 -9.35 -3.20
C PHE A 189 24.81 -9.20 -2.33
N ILE A 190 24.76 -8.38 -1.28
CA ILE A 190 25.89 -8.22 -0.34
C ILE A 190 26.11 -9.50 0.47
N LYS A 191 25.05 -10.08 1.05
CA LYS A 191 25.15 -11.34 1.82
C LYS A 191 25.66 -12.52 1.01
N ASN A 192 25.33 -12.62 -0.28
CA ASN A 192 25.82 -13.71 -1.14
C ASN A 192 27.32 -13.59 -1.47
N LYS A 193 27.98 -12.48 -1.13
CA LYS A 193 29.43 -12.28 -1.29
C LYS A 193 30.24 -12.53 -0.02
N GLU A 194 29.58 -12.70 1.12
CA GLU A 194 30.17 -13.07 2.42
C GLU A 194 30.16 -14.60 2.59
#